data_AF-A0A2N6BLU3-F1
#
_entry.id   AF-A0A2N6BLU3-F1
#
_cell.length_a   1.000
_cell.length_b   1.000
_cell.length_c   1.000
_cell.angle_alpha   90.00
_cell.angle_beta   90.00
_cell.angle_gamma   90.00
#
_symmetry.space_group_name_H-M   'P 1'
#
loop_
_entity.id
_entity.type
_entity.pdbx_description
1 polymer ?
#
loop_
_entity_poly.entity_id
_entity_poly.type
_entity_poly.pdbx_seq_one_letter_code
_entity_poly.pdbx_strand_id
1 'polypeptide(L)'
;MEFIFADAAKVDLTSLRQGDLLEKSDELAEAVRAAHSYYAEADDYTHFLVLTQSCDLVKRDSKPPKSPYITLAAVRPLQKALDRRVTKYLAQGIEFPLRVCERNRRILLDQFLERLLHNTEDGLFFIRAGSAPTVIRDSCAFLPLSIALRNTHYDICLNNKVAQLEDIFAAKLGWMAGNQYSRIGTPDFEEHLPDANLYKKNFFDEVLHNNTAWLSPSQIKLLKEKIRTWNRENKDLQMTEEVARSMLSSIPGDFYLAISRAINLLVDKGIIDDNAAKISRATNILKSDPALKKLITSAD
;
A
#
# COMPACT_ATOMS: atom_id res chain seq x y z
N MET A 1 13.77 12.08 23.69
CA MET A 1 13.16 10.82 23.22
C MET A 1 14.05 10.36 22.07
N GLU A 2 15.01 9.50 22.36
CA GLU A 2 15.89 8.92 21.34
C GLU A 2 15.03 7.97 20.50
N PHE A 3 14.69 8.39 19.29
CA PHE A 3 13.66 7.69 18.49
C PHE A 3 14.25 6.51 17.71
N ILE A 4 15.45 6.69 17.13
CA ILE A 4 16.11 5.70 16.27
C ILE A 4 17.65 5.78 16.29
N PHE A 5 18.20 6.94 16.66
CA PHE A 5 19.65 7.16 16.74
C PHE A 5 20.16 6.83 18.13
N ALA A 6 21.39 6.33 18.18
CA ALA A 6 22.10 6.14 19.43
C ALA A 6 22.36 7.48 20.12
N ASP A 7 22.45 7.43 21.45
CA ASP A 7 22.94 8.53 22.28
C ASP A 7 24.26 9.09 21.69
N ALA A 8 24.39 10.42 21.65
CA ALA A 8 25.57 11.12 21.16
C ALA A 8 26.87 10.59 21.79
N ALA A 9 26.83 10.17 23.06
CA ALA A 9 27.99 9.59 23.75
C ALA A 9 28.42 8.21 23.21
N LYS A 10 27.54 7.51 22.48
CA LYS A 10 27.77 6.16 21.92
C LYS A 10 28.04 6.17 20.42
N VAL A 11 27.97 7.34 19.78
CA VAL A 11 28.23 7.46 18.34
C VAL A 11 29.71 7.17 18.07
N ASP A 12 29.97 6.23 17.16
CA ASP A 12 31.34 5.94 16.73
C ASP A 12 31.78 6.94 15.66
N LEU A 13 32.61 7.91 16.03
CA LEU A 13 33.12 8.93 15.11
C LEU A 13 34.38 8.48 14.36
N THR A 14 34.85 7.25 14.59
CA THR A 14 36.09 6.73 13.98
C THR A 14 35.83 5.80 12.80
N SER A 15 34.60 5.32 12.65
CA SER A 15 34.21 4.45 11.54
C SER A 15 32.82 4.77 11.01
N LEU A 16 32.67 4.55 9.69
CA LEU A 16 31.41 4.64 8.99
C LEU A 16 30.66 3.30 9.09
N ARG A 17 29.35 3.37 9.36
CA ARG A 17 28.45 2.24 9.56
C ARG A 17 27.17 2.42 8.76
N GLN A 18 26.50 1.32 8.47
CA GLN A 18 25.14 1.34 7.92
C GLN A 18 24.21 2.10 8.86
N GLY A 19 23.42 3.03 8.33
CA GLY A 19 22.55 3.88 9.12
C GLY A 19 23.20 5.14 9.66
N ASP A 20 24.47 5.40 9.37
CA ASP A 20 25.06 6.71 9.67
C ASP A 20 24.35 7.81 8.89
N LEU A 21 23.98 8.87 9.59
CA LEU A 21 23.40 10.07 9.02
C LEU A 21 24.51 11.09 8.77
N LEU A 22 24.60 11.55 7.53
CA LEU A 22 25.61 12.50 7.07
C LEU A 22 24.94 13.83 6.76
N GLU A 23 25.47 14.93 7.29
CA GLU A 23 25.05 16.28 6.91
C GLU A 23 25.58 16.64 5.53
N LYS A 24 24.76 17.29 4.71
CA LYS A 24 25.20 17.80 3.41
C LYS A 24 26.02 19.09 3.60
N SER A 25 27.32 18.94 3.86
CA SER A 25 28.27 20.04 3.75
C SER A 25 28.68 20.32 2.30
N ASP A 26 29.39 21.42 2.07
CA ASP A 26 29.97 21.77 0.78
C ASP A 26 30.92 20.66 0.25
N GLU A 27 31.72 20.06 1.14
CA GLU A 27 32.66 19.00 0.79
C GLU A 27 31.92 17.72 0.34
N LEU A 28 30.90 17.30 1.10
CA LEU A 28 30.09 16.15 0.73
C LEU A 28 29.26 16.43 -0.52
N ALA A 29 28.75 17.65 -0.68
CA ALA A 29 28.03 18.07 -1.88
C ALA A 29 28.91 18.00 -3.12
N GLU A 30 30.20 18.39 -3.04
CA GLU A 30 31.14 18.24 -4.15
C GLU A 30 31.40 16.77 -4.51
N ALA A 31 31.61 15.93 -3.50
CA ALA A 31 31.78 14.48 -3.71
C ALA A 31 30.54 13.85 -4.37
N VAL A 32 29.34 14.28 -3.94
CA VAL A 32 28.07 13.86 -4.54
C VAL A 32 27.92 14.42 -5.96
N ARG A 33 28.34 15.66 -6.23
CA ARG A 33 28.23 16.31 -7.54
C ARG A 33 28.98 15.53 -8.61
N ALA A 34 30.15 15.00 -8.27
CA ALA A 34 30.96 14.18 -9.16
C ALA A 34 30.25 12.88 -9.61
N ALA A 35 29.32 12.36 -8.81
CA ALA A 35 28.51 11.19 -9.17
C ALA A 35 27.16 11.61 -9.79
N HIS A 36 26.47 12.59 -9.19
CA HIS A 36 25.14 13.03 -9.55
C HIS A 36 24.89 14.49 -9.14
N SER A 37 25.02 15.43 -10.09
CA SER A 37 24.88 16.88 -9.85
C SER A 37 23.56 17.29 -9.22
N TYR A 38 22.44 16.68 -9.61
CA TYR A 38 21.11 17.02 -9.09
C TYR A 38 20.99 16.91 -7.57
N TYR A 39 21.58 15.87 -6.96
CA TYR A 39 21.50 15.68 -5.50
C TYR A 39 22.40 16.67 -4.74
N ALA A 40 23.49 17.12 -5.37
CA ALA A 40 24.36 18.14 -4.83
C ALA A 40 23.72 19.53 -4.88
N GLU A 41 22.96 19.84 -5.93
CA GLU A 41 22.41 21.18 -6.16
C GLU A 41 21.05 21.41 -5.52
N ALA A 42 20.21 20.38 -5.40
CA ALA A 42 18.86 20.57 -4.88
C ALA A 42 18.85 20.82 -3.36
N ASP A 43 18.22 21.92 -2.97
CA ASP A 43 18.15 22.42 -1.58
C ASP A 43 17.35 21.53 -0.64
N ASP A 44 16.48 20.68 -1.19
CA ASP A 44 15.63 19.82 -0.36
C ASP A 44 16.32 18.53 0.09
N TYR A 45 17.56 18.28 -0.35
CA TYR A 45 18.45 17.28 0.22
C TYR A 45 19.29 17.92 1.32
N THR A 46 19.00 17.56 2.57
CA THR A 46 19.71 18.14 3.73
C THR A 46 20.72 17.18 4.33
N HIS A 47 20.49 15.88 4.17
CA HIS A 47 21.31 14.82 4.73
C HIS A 47 21.37 13.63 3.78
N PHE A 48 22.26 12.70 4.07
CA PHE A 48 22.37 11.40 3.41
C PHE A 48 22.43 10.30 4.46
N LEU A 49 21.80 9.15 4.18
CA LEU A 49 21.82 7.99 5.06
C LEU A 49 22.65 6.87 4.44
N VAL A 50 23.64 6.36 5.16
CA VAL A 50 24.53 5.30 4.66
C VAL A 50 23.75 3.98 4.53
N LEU A 51 23.71 3.41 3.33
CA LEU A 51 23.06 2.13 3.05
C LEU A 51 24.04 0.95 2.99
N THR A 52 25.31 1.19 2.66
CA THR A 52 26.32 0.12 2.61
C THR A 52 26.44 -0.58 3.97
N GLN A 53 26.50 -1.90 3.96
CA GLN A 53 26.59 -2.71 5.17
C GLN A 53 27.87 -2.38 5.96
N SER A 54 27.75 -2.31 7.29
CA SER A 54 28.87 -1.94 8.18
C SER A 54 30.08 -2.86 8.03
N CYS A 55 29.88 -4.16 7.81
CA CYS A 55 30.96 -5.14 7.64
C CYS A 55 31.83 -4.87 6.39
N ASP A 56 31.25 -4.22 5.37
CA ASP A 56 31.92 -3.86 4.13
C ASP A 56 32.63 -2.50 4.21
N LEU A 57 32.32 -1.69 5.23
CA LEU A 57 32.89 -0.36 5.50
C LEU A 57 34.07 -0.36 6.48
N VAL A 58 34.46 -1.53 6.98
CA VAL A 58 35.58 -1.67 7.92
C VAL A 58 36.92 -1.38 7.21
N LYS A 59 37.70 -0.44 7.75
CA LYS A 59 39.10 -0.22 7.38
C LYS A 59 40.01 -1.21 8.11
N ARG A 60 41.02 -1.76 7.43
CA ARG A 60 42.06 -2.63 8.04
C ARG A 60 43.44 -2.10 7.69
N ASP A 61 44.29 -1.87 8.68
CA ASP A 61 45.68 -1.43 8.50
C ASP A 61 45.83 -0.22 7.55
N SER A 62 44.99 0.80 7.74
CA SER A 62 44.94 2.01 6.89
C SER A 62 44.57 1.78 5.41
N LYS A 63 44.14 0.56 5.04
CA LYS A 63 43.62 0.27 3.71
C LYS A 63 42.17 0.75 3.57
N PRO A 64 41.75 1.15 2.36
CA PRO A 64 40.35 1.46 2.09
C PRO A 64 39.45 0.28 2.43
N PRO A 65 38.16 0.53 2.73
CA PRO A 65 37.20 -0.52 3.00
C PRO A 65 37.06 -1.48 1.80
N LYS A 66 36.63 -2.71 2.10
CA LYS A 66 36.46 -3.77 1.10
C LYS A 66 35.47 -3.36 0.00
N SER A 67 34.39 -2.66 0.37
CA SER A 67 33.46 -2.18 -0.64
C SER A 67 34.13 -1.13 -1.54
N PRO A 68 34.04 -1.27 -2.87
CA PRO A 68 34.50 -0.23 -3.79
C PRO A 68 33.62 1.02 -3.75
N TYR A 69 32.37 0.89 -3.26
CA TYR A 69 31.38 1.96 -3.21
C TYR A 69 30.69 2.10 -1.85
N ILE A 70 30.41 3.35 -1.48
CA ILE A 70 29.61 3.74 -0.33
C ILE A 70 28.28 4.24 -0.90
N THR A 71 27.22 3.48 -0.68
CA THR A 71 25.87 3.79 -1.13
C THR A 71 25.18 4.64 -0.08
N LEU A 72 24.61 5.76 -0.51
CA LEU A 72 23.90 6.73 0.31
C LEU A 72 22.46 6.88 -0.18
N ALA A 73 21.48 6.94 0.71
CA ALA A 73 20.12 7.36 0.40
C ALA A 73 19.95 8.86 0.65
N ALA A 74 19.30 9.55 -0.29
CA ALA A 74 19.02 10.97 -0.14
C ALA A 74 17.91 11.21 0.91
N VAL A 75 18.15 12.13 1.85
CA VAL A 75 17.19 12.50 2.90
C VAL A 75 16.51 13.82 2.57
N ARG A 76 15.18 13.82 2.52
CA ARG A 76 14.36 14.99 2.19
C ARG A 76 13.27 15.22 3.25
N PRO A 77 12.70 16.44 3.34
CA PRO A 77 11.57 16.71 4.22
C PRO A 77 10.40 15.73 3.99
N LEU A 78 9.77 15.31 5.09
CA LEU A 78 8.59 14.43 5.11
C LEU A 78 7.49 14.94 4.18
N GLN A 79 7.35 16.27 4.07
CA GLN A 79 6.37 16.91 3.19
C GLN A 79 6.46 16.41 1.75
N LYS A 80 7.64 16.09 1.23
CA LYS A 80 7.80 15.54 -0.12
C LYS A 80 7.18 14.14 -0.27
N ALA A 81 7.28 13.31 0.76
CA ALA A 81 6.63 12.00 0.78
C ALA A 81 5.10 12.16 0.90
N LEU A 82 4.65 13.07 1.76
CA LEU A 82 3.22 13.35 1.95
C LEU A 82 2.58 13.93 0.69
N ASP A 83 3.23 14.89 0.03
CA ASP A 83 2.75 15.49 -1.22
C ASP A 83 2.52 14.41 -2.27
N ARG A 84 3.50 13.52 -2.48
CA ARG A 84 3.39 12.40 -3.42
C ARG A 84 2.23 11.46 -3.08
N ARG A 85 1.95 11.24 -1.80
CA ARG A 85 0.87 10.36 -1.36
C ARG A 85 -0.50 11.04 -1.50
N VAL A 86 -0.62 12.28 -1.05
CA VAL A 86 -1.86 13.08 -1.08
C VAL A 86 -2.30 13.37 -2.51
N THR A 87 -1.37 13.61 -3.45
CA THR A 87 -1.70 13.83 -4.87
C THR A 87 -2.55 12.70 -5.47
N LYS A 88 -2.39 11.46 -4.98
CA LYS A 88 -3.19 10.30 -5.43
C LYS A 88 -4.66 10.35 -4.99
N TYR A 89 -4.99 11.22 -4.04
CA TYR A 89 -6.31 11.33 -3.42
C TYR A 89 -6.95 12.72 -3.60
N LEU A 90 -6.33 13.59 -4.40
CA LEU A 90 -6.90 14.90 -4.69
C LEU A 90 -8.20 14.76 -5.48
N ALA A 91 -9.22 15.48 -5.05
CA ALA A 91 -10.45 15.63 -5.80
C ALA A 91 -10.16 16.38 -7.11
N GLN A 92 -10.67 15.84 -8.23
CA GLN A 92 -10.48 16.43 -9.55
C GLN A 92 -11.56 17.48 -9.83
N GLY A 93 -11.21 18.50 -10.63
CA GLY A 93 -12.17 19.50 -11.10
C GLY A 93 -12.61 20.52 -10.05
N ILE A 94 -11.88 20.66 -8.93
CA ILE A 94 -12.16 21.65 -7.88
C ILE A 94 -11.04 22.69 -7.88
N GLU A 95 -11.39 23.94 -8.18
CA GLU A 95 -10.50 25.08 -8.01
C GLU A 95 -10.69 25.65 -6.59
N PHE A 96 -9.74 25.36 -5.70
CA PHE A 96 -9.80 25.77 -4.30
C PHE A 96 -8.38 26.06 -3.78
N PRO A 97 -8.19 27.05 -2.89
CA PRO A 97 -6.86 27.42 -2.39
C PRO A 97 -6.20 26.37 -1.48
N LEU A 98 -6.94 25.35 -1.06
CA LEU A 98 -6.43 24.22 -0.29
C LEU A 98 -6.60 22.90 -1.05
N ARG A 99 -5.78 21.92 -0.70
CA ARG A 99 -5.92 20.55 -1.21
C ARG A 99 -7.19 19.91 -0.68
N VAL A 100 -8.09 19.51 -1.58
CA VAL A 100 -9.35 18.85 -1.25
C VAL A 100 -9.20 17.34 -1.49
N CYS A 101 -9.48 16.55 -0.48
CA CYS A 101 -9.50 15.09 -0.54
C CYS A 101 -10.82 14.57 0.04
N GLU A 102 -11.30 13.43 -0.45
CA GLU A 102 -12.46 12.76 0.13
C GLU A 102 -12.15 12.30 1.57
N ARG A 103 -13.13 12.45 2.48
CA ARG A 103 -12.95 12.14 3.90
C ARG A 103 -12.62 10.67 4.18
N ASN A 104 -13.17 9.75 3.40
CA ASN A 104 -12.90 8.30 3.49
C ASN A 104 -11.43 7.95 3.17
N ARG A 105 -10.70 8.77 2.40
CA ARG A 105 -9.28 8.56 2.07
C ARG A 105 -8.36 8.92 3.22
N ARG A 106 -8.83 9.66 4.22
CA ARG A 106 -8.06 10.00 5.42
C ARG A 106 -7.52 8.76 6.13
N ILE A 107 -8.33 7.70 6.22
CA ILE A 107 -7.93 6.43 6.86
C ILE A 107 -6.66 5.86 6.19
N LEU A 108 -6.56 5.95 4.86
CA LEU A 108 -5.39 5.47 4.11
C LEU A 108 -4.13 6.32 4.34
N LEU A 109 -4.32 7.63 4.57
CA LEU A 109 -3.22 8.54 4.92
C LEU A 109 -2.76 8.34 6.36
N ASP A 110 -3.68 8.14 7.30
CA ASP A 110 -3.36 7.84 8.70
C ASP A 110 -2.57 6.52 8.79
N GLN A 111 -3.01 5.48 8.08
CA GLN A 111 -2.27 4.21 7.98
C GLN A 111 -0.89 4.37 7.33
N PHE A 112 -0.75 5.24 6.33
CA PHE A 112 0.55 5.54 5.72
C PHE A 112 1.49 6.23 6.72
N LEU A 113 0.99 7.23 7.46
CA LEU A 113 1.75 7.91 8.51
C LEU A 113 2.15 6.95 9.63
N GLU A 114 1.26 6.04 10.04
CA GLU A 114 1.56 5.01 11.04
C GLU A 114 2.68 4.07 10.56
N ARG A 115 2.63 3.62 9.30
CA ARG A 115 3.73 2.83 8.72
C ARG A 115 5.03 3.61 8.63
N LEU A 116 4.99 4.90 8.29
CA LEU A 116 6.19 5.75 8.31
C LEU A 116 6.77 5.88 9.71
N LEU A 117 5.96 6.18 10.73
CA LEU A 117 6.40 6.29 12.12
C LEU A 117 7.07 5.00 12.60
N HIS A 118 6.51 3.85 12.21
CA HIS A 118 7.08 2.55 12.53
C HIS A 118 8.22 2.13 11.60
N ASN A 119 8.62 2.92 10.61
CA ASN A 119 9.62 2.54 9.59
C ASN A 119 9.26 1.23 8.86
N THR A 120 7.99 1.03 8.51
CA THR A 120 7.48 -0.13 7.76
C THR A 120 6.91 0.23 6.39
N GLU A 121 6.98 1.49 5.97
CA GLU A 121 6.60 1.90 4.63
C GLU A 121 7.75 1.62 3.63
N ASP A 122 7.44 0.85 2.59
CA ASP A 122 8.42 0.52 1.55
C ASP A 122 8.97 1.78 0.87
N GLY A 123 10.28 1.81 0.66
CA GLY A 123 10.92 2.95 -0.04
C GLY A 123 11.35 4.09 0.86
N LEU A 124 10.85 4.17 2.10
CA LEU A 124 11.00 5.34 2.95
C LEU A 124 11.46 4.95 4.35
N PHE A 125 12.51 5.61 4.82
CA PHE A 125 12.96 5.50 6.21
C PHE A 125 12.77 6.85 6.91
N PHE A 126 11.81 6.92 7.82
CA PHE A 126 11.44 8.12 8.57
C PHE A 126 12.47 8.49 9.64
N ILE A 127 12.75 9.79 9.69
CA ILE A 127 13.69 10.43 10.62
C ILE A 127 12.95 11.62 11.26
N ARG A 128 12.74 11.55 12.57
CA ARG A 128 12.02 12.57 13.34
C ARG A 128 12.87 13.83 13.56
N ALA A 129 12.26 15.01 13.46
CA ALA A 129 12.90 16.26 13.88
C ALA A 129 13.45 16.17 15.32
N GLY A 130 14.65 16.69 15.55
CA GLY A 130 15.33 16.67 16.83
C GLY A 130 15.92 15.32 17.24
N SER A 131 15.87 14.31 16.35
CA SER A 131 16.52 13.02 16.60
C SER A 131 18.05 13.07 16.46
N ALA A 132 18.57 14.09 15.77
CA ALA A 132 19.99 14.43 15.67
C ALA A 132 20.15 15.96 15.62
N PRO A 133 21.33 16.53 15.99
CA PRO A 133 21.52 17.98 16.15
C PRO A 133 21.13 18.82 14.93
N THR A 134 21.42 18.34 13.73
CA THR A 134 21.20 19.04 12.45
C THR A 134 19.85 18.71 11.81
N VAL A 135 19.10 17.76 12.38
CA VAL A 135 17.78 17.35 11.87
C VAL A 135 16.69 18.24 12.47
N ILE A 136 16.51 19.41 11.87
CA ILE A 136 15.55 20.43 12.35
C ILE A 136 14.10 20.18 11.93
N ARG A 137 13.86 19.28 10.98
CA ARG A 137 12.52 18.99 10.42
C ARG A 137 12.34 17.50 10.18
N ASP A 138 11.10 17.04 10.27
CA ASP A 138 10.73 15.67 9.92
C ASP A 138 11.12 15.37 8.50
N SER A 139 11.82 14.26 8.32
CA SER A 139 12.44 13.89 7.07
C SER A 139 12.30 12.40 6.80
N CYS A 140 12.51 12.00 5.56
CA CYS A 140 12.60 10.60 5.16
C CYS A 140 13.86 10.41 4.32
N ALA A 141 14.61 9.34 4.56
CA ALA A 141 15.53 8.80 3.57
C ALA A 141 14.72 8.08 2.49
N PHE A 142 14.90 8.49 1.24
CA PHE A 142 14.27 7.88 0.08
C PHE A 142 15.19 6.80 -0.44
N LEU A 143 15.01 5.56 0.03
CA LEU A 143 15.93 4.45 -0.24
C LEU A 143 16.11 4.12 -1.74
N PRO A 144 15.08 4.29 -2.62
CA PRO A 144 15.26 4.15 -4.07
C PRO A 144 16.09 5.29 -4.70
N LEU A 145 16.22 6.43 -4.02
CA LEU A 145 17.07 7.54 -4.45
C LEU A 145 18.47 7.35 -3.84
N SER A 146 19.14 6.31 -4.31
CA SER A 146 20.48 5.94 -3.85
C SER A 146 21.58 6.50 -4.75
N ILE A 147 22.71 6.83 -4.14
CA ILE A 147 23.90 7.43 -4.75
C ILE A 147 25.10 6.59 -4.34
N ALA A 148 25.93 6.18 -5.29
CA ALA A 148 27.14 5.42 -5.01
C ALA A 148 28.39 6.31 -5.10
N LEU A 149 29.06 6.56 -3.98
CA LEU A 149 30.35 7.23 -3.93
C LEU A 149 31.48 6.20 -3.93
N ARG A 150 32.61 6.49 -4.58
CA ARG A 150 33.81 5.62 -4.46
C ARG A 150 34.32 5.59 -3.02
N ASN A 151 34.94 4.48 -2.62
CA ASN A 151 35.58 4.35 -1.31
C ASN A 151 36.69 5.37 -1.01
N THR A 152 37.19 6.08 -2.03
CA THR A 152 38.07 7.24 -1.89
C THR A 152 37.42 8.42 -1.16
N HIS A 153 36.08 8.49 -1.12
CA HIS A 153 35.34 9.53 -0.40
C HIS A 153 34.98 9.12 1.04
N TYR A 154 35.55 8.03 1.56
CA TYR A 154 35.20 7.54 2.90
C TYR A 154 35.41 8.58 3.98
N ASP A 155 36.55 9.26 3.97
CA ASP A 155 36.89 10.25 5.00
C ASP A 155 35.97 11.47 4.91
N ILE A 156 35.60 11.88 3.71
CA ILE A 156 34.58 12.92 3.49
C ILE A 156 33.25 12.50 4.13
N CYS A 157 32.79 11.27 3.88
CA CYS A 157 31.58 10.76 4.50
C CYS A 157 31.69 10.73 6.04
N LEU A 158 32.80 10.22 6.58
CA LEU A 158 33.01 10.11 8.02
C LEU A 158 33.04 11.48 8.71
N ASN A 159 33.73 12.46 8.12
CA ASN A 159 33.83 13.82 8.65
C ASN A 159 32.48 14.53 8.70
N ASN A 160 31.53 14.11 7.86
CA ASN A 160 30.18 14.68 7.80
C ASN A 160 29.14 13.88 8.61
N LYS A 161 29.57 12.87 9.36
CA LYS A 161 28.70 12.06 10.22
C LYS A 161 28.18 12.89 11.39
N VAL A 162 26.86 12.97 11.51
CA VAL A 162 26.17 13.72 12.58
C VAL A 162 25.37 12.84 13.53
N ALA A 163 24.99 11.63 13.10
CA ALA A 163 24.33 10.65 13.95
C ALA A 163 24.55 9.22 13.44
N GLN A 164 24.26 8.25 14.29
CA GLN A 164 24.36 6.82 14.00
C GLN A 164 23.11 6.11 14.50
N LEU A 165 22.48 5.29 13.66
CA LEU A 165 21.33 4.48 14.08
C LEU A 165 21.75 3.49 15.18
N GLU A 166 20.83 3.18 16.10
CA GLU A 166 21.04 2.01 16.96
C GLU A 166 21.04 0.73 16.13
N ASP A 167 21.73 -0.30 16.64
CA ASP A 167 21.96 -1.55 15.91
C ASP A 167 20.68 -2.20 15.37
N ILE A 168 19.58 -2.13 16.14
CA ILE A 168 18.28 -2.69 15.72
C ILE A 168 17.67 -1.92 14.55
N PHE A 169 17.81 -0.59 14.51
CA PHE A 169 17.31 0.24 13.42
C PHE A 169 18.22 0.18 12.20
N ALA A 170 19.54 0.04 12.40
CA ALA A 170 20.49 -0.23 11.33
C ALA A 170 20.19 -1.59 10.65
N ALA A 171 19.95 -2.65 11.43
CA ALA A 171 19.54 -3.95 10.90
C ALA A 171 18.22 -3.87 10.12
N LYS A 172 17.25 -3.11 10.64
CA LYS A 172 15.97 -2.85 9.96
C LYS A 172 16.16 -2.11 8.63
N LEU A 173 16.99 -1.06 8.61
CA LEU A 173 17.36 -0.35 7.38
C LEU A 173 18.00 -1.31 6.37
N GLY A 174 18.91 -2.17 6.81
CA GLY A 174 19.54 -3.19 5.99
C GLY A 174 18.53 -4.14 5.35
N TRP A 175 17.53 -4.61 6.10
CA TRP A 175 16.43 -5.42 5.57
C TRP A 175 15.59 -4.65 4.54
N MET A 176 15.22 -3.39 4.82
CA MET A 176 14.44 -2.56 3.89
C MET A 176 15.19 -2.29 2.59
N ALA A 177 16.50 -2.01 2.66
CA ALA A 177 17.35 -1.84 1.49
C ALA A 177 17.50 -3.16 0.72
N GLY A 178 17.70 -4.29 1.42
CA GLY A 178 17.75 -5.62 0.82
C GLY A 178 16.48 -5.95 0.04
N ASN A 179 15.30 -5.73 0.60
CA ASN A 179 14.02 -5.99 -0.09
C ASN A 179 13.80 -5.18 -1.38
N GLN A 180 14.51 -4.06 -1.55
CA GLN A 180 14.43 -3.26 -2.77
C GLN A 180 15.28 -3.85 -3.89
N TYR A 181 16.49 -4.30 -3.57
CA TYR A 181 17.49 -4.69 -4.57
C TYR A 181 17.72 -6.21 -4.67
N SER A 182 17.25 -6.99 -3.70
CA SER A 182 17.36 -8.45 -3.66
C SER A 182 16.09 -9.17 -4.13
N ARG A 183 15.24 -8.49 -4.91
CA ARG A 183 14.11 -9.16 -5.58
C ARG A 183 14.68 -10.08 -6.66
N ILE A 184 14.60 -11.39 -6.41
CA ILE A 184 14.86 -12.39 -7.44
C ILE A 184 13.68 -12.30 -8.41
N GLY A 185 13.94 -11.86 -9.64
CA GLY A 185 12.95 -11.93 -10.71
C GLY A 185 12.68 -13.40 -11.00
N THR A 186 11.55 -13.90 -10.53
CA THR A 186 11.00 -15.18 -10.98
C THR A 186 10.16 -14.88 -12.22
N PRO A 187 10.27 -15.68 -13.30
CA PRO A 187 9.37 -15.52 -14.43
C PRO A 187 7.94 -15.68 -13.95
N ASP A 188 7.08 -14.75 -14.38
CA ASP A 188 5.65 -14.83 -14.15
C ASP A 188 5.08 -16.04 -14.91
N PHE A 189 4.10 -16.76 -14.34
CA PHE A 189 3.55 -17.96 -14.96
C PHE A 189 2.86 -17.64 -16.30
N GLU A 190 2.42 -16.39 -16.46
CA GLU A 190 1.85 -15.82 -17.67
C GLU A 190 2.83 -15.82 -18.86
N GLU A 191 4.14 -15.74 -18.60
CA GLU A 191 5.16 -15.79 -19.65
C GLU A 191 5.26 -17.16 -20.33
N HIS A 192 4.72 -18.20 -19.69
CA HIS A 192 4.82 -19.60 -20.11
C HIS A 192 3.53 -20.13 -20.74
N LEU A 193 2.48 -19.29 -20.83
CA LEU A 193 1.16 -19.71 -21.26
C LEU A 193 0.70 -18.97 -22.52
N PRO A 194 0.14 -19.68 -23.53
CA PRO A 194 -0.34 -19.04 -24.75
C PRO A 194 -1.57 -18.13 -24.53
N ASP A 195 -2.37 -18.40 -23.50
CA ASP A 195 -3.47 -17.52 -23.06
C ASP A 195 -3.54 -17.47 -21.53
N ALA A 196 -2.76 -16.55 -20.97
CA ALA A 196 -2.68 -16.32 -19.52
C ALA A 196 -4.03 -15.90 -18.91
N ASN A 197 -4.88 -15.19 -19.65
CA ASN A 197 -6.16 -14.72 -19.13
C ASN A 197 -7.16 -15.88 -19.01
N LEU A 198 -7.20 -16.76 -20.01
CA LEU A 198 -8.01 -17.97 -19.96
C LEU A 198 -7.55 -18.89 -18.82
N TYR A 199 -6.23 -19.08 -18.66
CA TYR A 199 -5.69 -19.87 -17.55
C TYR A 199 -6.05 -19.29 -16.20
N LYS A 200 -5.84 -17.98 -15.98
CA LYS A 200 -6.24 -17.28 -14.74
C LYS A 200 -7.72 -17.46 -14.45
N LYS A 201 -8.57 -17.27 -15.46
CA LYS A 201 -10.01 -17.46 -15.32
C LYS A 201 -10.33 -18.88 -14.90
N ASN A 202 -9.79 -19.89 -15.59
CA ASN A 202 -10.04 -21.29 -15.25
C ASN A 202 -9.52 -21.66 -13.86
N PHE A 203 -8.33 -21.18 -13.48
CA PHE A 203 -7.75 -21.41 -12.16
C PHE A 203 -8.56 -20.74 -11.06
N PHE A 204 -8.99 -19.49 -11.27
CA PHE A 204 -9.88 -18.81 -10.34
C PHE A 204 -11.23 -19.51 -10.27
N ASP A 205 -11.79 -19.95 -11.39
CA ASP A 205 -13.05 -20.68 -11.42
C ASP A 205 -12.93 -22.01 -10.64
N GLU A 206 -11.83 -22.74 -10.83
CA GLU A 206 -11.55 -23.99 -10.12
C GLU A 206 -11.38 -23.78 -8.60
N VAL A 207 -10.58 -22.80 -8.19
CA VAL A 207 -10.21 -22.59 -6.79
C VAL A 207 -11.30 -21.83 -6.02
N LEU A 208 -11.93 -20.84 -6.65
CA LEU A 208 -12.91 -19.96 -6.01
C LEU A 208 -14.35 -20.44 -6.19
N HIS A 209 -14.78 -20.91 -7.38
CA HIS A 209 -16.20 -21.19 -7.63
C HIS A 209 -16.67 -22.57 -7.19
N ASN A 210 -15.78 -23.55 -6.99
CA ASN A 210 -16.19 -24.89 -6.58
C ASN A 210 -16.76 -24.93 -5.14
N ASN A 211 -16.23 -24.09 -4.23
CA ASN A 211 -16.58 -24.10 -2.81
C ASN A 211 -17.07 -22.75 -2.25
N THR A 212 -17.17 -21.70 -3.07
CA THR A 212 -17.54 -20.37 -2.60
C THR A 212 -18.77 -19.83 -3.34
N ALA A 213 -19.80 -19.44 -2.59
CA ALA A 213 -20.94 -18.73 -3.11
C ALA A 213 -20.68 -17.21 -3.09
N TRP A 214 -20.66 -16.60 -4.27
CA TRP A 214 -20.48 -15.16 -4.44
C TRP A 214 -21.86 -14.51 -4.52
N LEU A 215 -22.26 -13.83 -3.45
CA LEU A 215 -23.59 -13.25 -3.29
C LEU A 215 -23.49 -11.76 -2.96
N SER A 216 -24.38 -10.96 -3.51
CA SER A 216 -24.51 -9.55 -3.15
C SER A 216 -25.00 -9.38 -1.71
N PRO A 217 -24.87 -8.18 -1.10
CA PRO A 217 -25.43 -7.90 0.22
C PRO A 217 -26.93 -8.22 0.33
N SER A 218 -27.70 -8.02 -0.76
CA SER A 218 -29.14 -8.32 -0.79
C SER A 218 -29.42 -9.81 -0.83
N GLN A 219 -28.66 -10.57 -1.61
CA GLN A 219 -28.76 -12.02 -1.70
C GLN A 219 -28.34 -12.70 -0.38
N ILE A 220 -27.29 -12.21 0.27
CA ILE A 220 -26.86 -12.68 1.60
C ILE A 220 -27.98 -12.51 2.62
N LYS A 221 -28.69 -11.38 2.61
CA LYS A 221 -29.82 -11.16 3.53
C LYS A 221 -30.93 -12.20 3.31
N LEU A 222 -31.30 -12.46 2.06
CA LEU A 222 -32.31 -13.45 1.72
C LEU A 222 -31.86 -14.88 2.08
N LEU A 223 -30.59 -15.22 1.83
CA LEU A 223 -30.03 -16.51 2.23
C LEU A 223 -30.13 -16.71 3.74
N LYS A 224 -29.78 -15.69 4.55
CA LYS A 224 -29.90 -15.75 6.01
C LYS A 224 -31.34 -16.01 6.46
N GLU A 225 -32.33 -15.42 5.79
CA GLU A 225 -33.75 -15.68 6.07
C GLU A 225 -34.13 -17.12 5.72
N LYS A 226 -33.73 -17.62 4.54
CA LYS A 226 -33.97 -19.01 4.13
C LYS A 226 -33.32 -20.03 5.09
N ILE A 227 -32.08 -19.80 5.51
CA ILE A 227 -31.38 -20.64 6.48
C ILE A 227 -32.13 -20.68 7.82
N ARG A 228 -32.62 -19.53 8.30
CA ARG A 228 -33.41 -19.48 9.54
C ARG A 228 -34.70 -20.28 9.46
N THR A 229 -35.42 -20.16 8.34
CA THR A 229 -36.65 -20.93 8.09
C THR A 229 -36.35 -22.43 8.04
N TRP A 230 -35.30 -22.83 7.29
CA TRP A 230 -34.89 -24.22 7.17
C TRP A 230 -34.50 -24.83 8.52
N ASN A 231 -33.70 -24.13 9.33
CA ASN A 231 -33.32 -24.58 10.68
C ASN A 231 -34.52 -24.72 11.63
N ARG A 232 -35.55 -23.88 11.47
CA ARG A 232 -36.76 -23.98 12.29
C ARG A 232 -37.60 -25.20 11.95
N GLU A 233 -37.65 -25.55 10.67
CA GLU A 233 -38.41 -26.68 10.13
C GLU A 233 -37.66 -28.01 10.27
N ASN A 234 -36.33 -27.98 10.34
CA ASN A 234 -35.46 -29.15 10.35
C ASN A 234 -34.50 -29.14 11.56
N LYS A 235 -35.06 -29.04 12.78
CA LYS A 235 -34.29 -28.84 14.03
C LYS A 235 -33.24 -29.92 14.32
N ASP A 236 -33.44 -31.14 13.84
CA ASP A 236 -32.60 -32.31 14.13
C ASP A 236 -31.73 -32.75 12.94
N LEU A 237 -31.79 -32.04 11.81
CA LEU A 237 -31.01 -32.35 10.62
C LEU A 237 -29.85 -31.37 10.47
N GLN A 238 -28.67 -31.89 10.10
CA GLN A 238 -27.57 -31.05 9.65
C GLN A 238 -27.77 -30.65 8.19
N MET A 239 -27.50 -29.38 7.89
CA MET A 239 -27.55 -28.87 6.52
C MET A 239 -26.40 -29.47 5.72
N THR A 240 -26.74 -30.41 4.82
CA THR A 240 -25.78 -31.01 3.90
C THR A 240 -25.40 -30.04 2.79
N GLU A 241 -24.30 -30.34 2.09
CA GLU A 241 -23.85 -29.54 0.94
C GLU A 241 -24.90 -29.49 -0.17
N GLU A 242 -25.59 -30.60 -0.44
CA GLU A 242 -26.66 -30.66 -1.43
C GLU A 242 -27.82 -29.71 -1.09
N VAL A 243 -28.22 -29.67 0.18
CA VAL A 243 -29.24 -28.74 0.67
C VAL A 243 -28.77 -27.29 0.52
N ALA A 244 -27.52 -27.00 0.90
CA ALA A 244 -26.95 -25.66 0.73
C ALA A 244 -26.91 -25.23 -0.75
N ARG A 245 -26.49 -26.11 -1.66
CA ARG A 245 -26.47 -25.85 -3.11
C ARG A 245 -27.87 -25.61 -3.67
N SER A 246 -28.87 -26.39 -3.24
CA SER A 246 -30.28 -26.17 -3.62
C SER A 246 -30.83 -24.83 -3.09
N MET A 247 -30.42 -24.42 -1.88
CA MET A 247 -30.83 -23.16 -1.31
C MET A 247 -30.21 -21.99 -2.07
N LEU A 248 -28.94 -22.10 -2.45
CA LEU A 248 -28.23 -21.11 -3.26
C LEU A 248 -28.84 -20.97 -4.67
N SER A 249 -29.16 -22.08 -5.35
CA SER A 249 -29.79 -22.03 -6.67
C SER A 249 -31.19 -21.42 -6.65
N SER A 250 -31.85 -21.44 -5.48
CA SER A 250 -33.15 -20.80 -5.27
C SER A 250 -33.08 -19.29 -4.94
N ILE A 251 -31.88 -18.70 -4.86
CA ILE A 251 -31.71 -17.25 -4.65
C ILE A 251 -31.80 -16.55 -6.01
N PRO A 252 -32.76 -15.61 -6.18
CA PRO A 252 -32.83 -14.83 -7.41
C PRO A 252 -31.62 -13.90 -7.57
N GLY A 253 -31.23 -13.63 -8.81
CA GLY A 253 -30.23 -12.61 -9.13
C GLY A 253 -30.68 -11.21 -8.68
N ASP A 254 -29.72 -10.29 -8.49
CA ASP A 254 -30.01 -8.94 -7.98
C ASP A 254 -31.01 -8.15 -8.82
N PHE A 255 -30.98 -8.35 -10.13
CA PHE A 255 -31.97 -7.77 -11.03
C PHE A 255 -33.41 -8.15 -10.64
N TYR A 256 -33.65 -9.42 -10.35
CA TYR A 256 -34.97 -9.89 -9.93
C TYR A 256 -35.31 -9.42 -8.51
N LEU A 257 -34.34 -9.37 -7.61
CA LEU A 257 -34.55 -8.83 -6.26
C LEU A 257 -34.93 -7.33 -6.29
N ALA A 258 -34.27 -6.55 -7.14
CA ALA A 258 -34.55 -5.14 -7.33
C ALA A 258 -35.97 -4.93 -7.90
N ILE A 259 -36.36 -5.71 -8.92
CA ILE A 259 -37.71 -5.66 -9.48
C ILE A 259 -38.75 -6.03 -8.44
N SER A 260 -38.57 -7.13 -7.70
CA SER A 260 -39.53 -7.54 -6.66
C SER A 260 -39.71 -6.48 -5.59
N ARG A 261 -38.62 -5.82 -5.16
CA ARG A 261 -38.70 -4.70 -4.20
C ARG A 261 -39.44 -3.49 -4.78
N ALA A 262 -39.16 -3.14 -6.03
CA ALA A 262 -39.85 -2.03 -6.71
C ALA A 262 -41.35 -2.31 -6.82
N ILE A 263 -41.73 -3.53 -7.22
CA ILE A 263 -43.13 -3.96 -7.31
C ILE A 263 -43.83 -3.90 -5.96
N ASN A 264 -43.22 -4.45 -4.89
CA ASN A 264 -43.81 -4.39 -3.55
C ASN A 264 -44.02 -2.94 -3.10
N LEU A 265 -43.09 -2.04 -3.39
CA LEU A 265 -43.24 -0.62 -3.08
C LEU A 265 -44.39 0.03 -3.85
N LEU A 266 -44.60 -0.33 -5.12
CA LEU A 266 -45.72 0.18 -5.92
C LEU A 266 -47.07 -0.31 -5.37
N VAL A 267 -47.14 -1.56 -4.90
CA VAL A 267 -48.35 -2.12 -4.24
C VAL A 267 -48.59 -1.42 -2.91
N ASP A 268 -47.59 -1.33 -2.04
CA ASP A 268 -47.68 -0.71 -0.71
C ASP A 268 -48.10 0.76 -0.77
N LYS A 269 -47.72 1.47 -1.84
CA LYS A 269 -48.11 2.87 -2.09
C LYS A 269 -49.45 3.02 -2.79
N GLY A 270 -50.14 1.92 -3.11
CA GLY A 270 -51.42 1.94 -3.82
C GLY A 270 -51.31 2.47 -5.25
N ILE A 271 -50.10 2.45 -5.84
CA ILE A 271 -49.89 2.88 -7.23
C ILE A 271 -50.35 1.78 -8.19
N ILE A 272 -50.19 0.52 -7.80
CA ILE A 272 -50.75 -0.64 -8.48
C ILE A 272 -51.57 -1.45 -7.48
N ASP A 273 -52.73 -1.95 -7.90
CA ASP A 273 -53.54 -2.81 -7.02
C ASP A 273 -52.81 -4.13 -6.75
N ASP A 274 -53.05 -4.67 -5.56
CA ASP A 274 -52.62 -6.01 -5.14
C ASP A 274 -53.43 -7.10 -5.86
N ASN A 275 -53.26 -7.16 -7.18
CA ASN A 275 -53.88 -8.15 -8.06
C ASN A 275 -52.78 -8.83 -8.87
N ALA A 276 -52.76 -10.18 -8.82
CA ALA A 276 -51.78 -11.01 -9.51
C ALA A 276 -51.61 -10.67 -11.00
N ALA A 277 -52.69 -10.33 -11.71
CA ALA A 277 -52.63 -9.96 -13.11
C ALA A 277 -51.90 -8.62 -13.34
N LYS A 278 -52.12 -7.63 -12.46
CA LYS A 278 -51.48 -6.31 -12.54
C LYS A 278 -50.02 -6.36 -12.11
N ILE A 279 -49.72 -7.12 -11.05
CA ILE A 279 -48.36 -7.38 -10.57
C ILE A 279 -47.53 -8.08 -11.65
N SER A 280 -48.07 -9.11 -12.31
CA SER A 280 -47.39 -9.81 -13.40
C SER A 280 -47.10 -8.89 -14.58
N ARG A 281 -48.07 -8.05 -14.96
CA ARG A 281 -47.89 -7.07 -16.03
C ARG A 281 -46.81 -6.04 -15.70
N ALA A 282 -46.84 -5.47 -14.49
CA ALA A 282 -45.83 -4.50 -14.04
C ALA A 282 -44.42 -5.14 -13.97
N THR A 283 -44.34 -6.37 -13.51
CA THR A 283 -43.09 -7.15 -13.47
C THR A 283 -42.52 -7.34 -14.87
N ASN A 284 -43.35 -7.70 -15.85
CA ASN A 284 -42.90 -7.89 -17.23
C ASN A 284 -42.41 -6.59 -17.86
N ILE A 285 -43.04 -5.45 -17.55
CA ILE A 285 -42.62 -4.12 -18.01
C ILE A 285 -41.23 -3.77 -17.44
N LEU A 286 -41.03 -3.92 -16.14
CA LEU A 286 -39.73 -3.62 -15.52
C LEU A 286 -38.63 -4.58 -16.00
N LYS A 287 -38.97 -5.84 -16.26
CA LYS A 287 -38.02 -6.82 -16.82
C LYS A 287 -37.57 -6.49 -18.23
N SER A 288 -38.43 -5.87 -19.04
CA SER A 288 -38.10 -5.53 -20.44
C SER A 288 -37.44 -4.15 -20.58
N ASP A 289 -37.40 -3.34 -19.51
CA ASP A 289 -36.82 -2.00 -19.54
C ASP A 289 -35.28 -2.02 -19.75
N PRO A 290 -34.75 -1.45 -20.86
CA PRO A 290 -33.32 -1.45 -21.15
C PRO A 290 -32.51 -0.53 -20.23
N ALA A 291 -33.09 0.58 -19.77
CA ALA A 291 -32.41 1.54 -18.91
C ALA A 291 -32.18 0.93 -17.52
N LEU A 292 -33.20 0.25 -16.99
CA LEU A 292 -33.12 -0.46 -15.71
C LEU A 292 -32.09 -1.60 -15.75
N LYS A 293 -32.07 -2.38 -16.84
CA LYS A 293 -31.02 -3.41 -17.05
C LYS A 293 -29.64 -2.79 -16.98
N LYS A 294 -29.39 -1.72 -17.74
CA LYS A 294 -28.09 -1.05 -17.80
C LYS A 294 -27.66 -0.50 -16.44
N LEU A 295 -28.60 0.09 -15.68
CA LEU A 295 -28.35 0.67 -14.37
C LEU A 295 -27.91 -0.38 -13.34
N ILE A 296 -28.55 -1.55 -13.37
CA ILE A 296 -28.27 -2.64 -12.43
C ILE A 296 -26.98 -3.38 -12.80
N THR A 297 -26.72 -3.64 -14.08
CA THR A 297 -25.49 -4.32 -14.52
C THR A 297 -24.24 -3.44 -14.54
N SER A 298 -24.38 -2.11 -14.41
CA SER A 298 -23.24 -1.19 -14.33
C SER A 298 -22.67 -1.02 -12.91
N ALA A 299 -23.25 -1.72 -11.93
CA ALA A 299 -22.88 -1.64 -10.52
C ALA A 299 -22.09 -2.86 -10.01
N ASP A 300 -21.88 -3.86 -10.86
CA ASP A 300 -20.98 -5.01 -10.65
C ASP A 300 -19.64 -4.77 -11.38
#